data_AF-A0A2K3D5A3-F1
#
_entry.id   AF-A0A2K3D5A3-F1
#
_cell.length_a   1.000
_cell.length_b   1.000
_cell.length_c   1.000
_cell.angle_alpha   90.00
_cell.angle_beta   90.00
_cell.angle_gamma   90.00
#
_symmetry.space_group_name_H-M   'P 1'
#
loop_
_entity.id
_entity.type
_entity.pdbx_description
1 polymer ?
#
loop_
_entity_poly.entity_id
_entity_poly.type
_entity_poly.pdbx_seq_one_letter_code
_entity_poly.pdbx_strand_id
1 'polypeptide(L)'
;MPGDTFPPRLACVTTSGPGLSSLLYSVTAGGAPCDGLLFGDTITTTTSHMRDDDDTATVSECRAAISSGLCCAGPCSFYDCAGQLQESALEELCRQQPGPLLGWISHRPLLAVPGGGGGGGGGSGASGPGGGGGGSSSSATALMRPSMREAAVTQALLRRQLAREAAAGAVGGGGHQAVLLLLVGSGADHNGATATWQLRCFQARQVPSTHELQLSPVPLTTLNLGGHTGHGAYAELHASLGLTATSTTALSITATSTSTSTSASTPSELAPGLGLGSRPSSSSSAAAPLPAQLSSPPPPVAAGATSNNLMYGSPVAAAAAANSNNNNNNSNKPLLGLGSPPQPTASLTSATPLTPPAPHPLLPALIDPGTLAALAAGSRAQVGAVKHHCEALLVGLHELCGQAMAGEAALERLRARRDALQAHLASSGQRG
;
A
#
# COMPACT_ATOMS: atom_id res chain seq x y z
N MET A 1 -35.70 14.29 -5.47
CA MET A 1 -34.92 14.22 -4.21
C MET A 1 -33.56 13.68 -4.57
N PRO A 2 -32.48 14.47 -4.50
CA PRO A 2 -31.13 13.90 -4.57
C PRO A 2 -31.02 12.91 -3.42
N GLY A 3 -30.87 11.63 -3.71
CA GLY A 3 -30.68 10.63 -2.67
C GLY A 3 -29.42 10.99 -1.90
N ASP A 4 -29.47 10.93 -0.57
CA ASP A 4 -28.31 11.11 0.29
C ASP A 4 -27.27 10.04 -0.07
N THR A 5 -26.38 10.35 -1.02
CA THR A 5 -25.30 9.47 -1.43
C THR A 5 -24.24 9.54 -0.37
N PHE A 6 -24.41 8.72 0.66
CA PHE A 6 -23.37 8.49 1.65
C PHE A 6 -22.11 8.02 0.92
N PRO A 7 -20.92 8.55 1.28
CA PRO A 7 -19.67 8.01 0.75
C PRO A 7 -19.63 6.51 1.08
N PRO A 8 -19.36 5.63 0.10
CA PRO A 8 -19.42 4.20 0.30
C PRO A 8 -18.48 3.82 1.44
N ARG A 9 -18.97 2.93 2.31
CA ARG A 9 -18.13 2.35 3.36
C ARG A 9 -17.04 1.54 2.69
N LEU A 10 -15.79 1.74 3.11
CA LEU A 10 -14.69 0.92 2.63
C LEU A 10 -14.87 -0.51 3.13
N ALA A 11 -14.85 -1.46 2.21
CA ALA A 11 -14.91 -2.87 2.54
C ALA A 11 -13.59 -3.34 3.16
N CYS A 12 -12.46 -2.91 2.60
CA CYS A 12 -11.13 -3.17 3.15
C CYS A 12 -10.11 -2.11 2.72
N VAL A 13 -9.00 -2.09 3.45
CA VAL A 13 -7.77 -1.38 3.08
C VAL A 13 -6.72 -2.43 2.77
N THR A 14 -6.06 -2.34 1.63
CA THR A 14 -4.97 -3.23 1.24
C THR A 14 -3.63 -2.50 1.29
N THR A 15 -2.58 -3.23 1.62
CA THR A 15 -1.20 -2.74 1.54
C THR A 15 -0.29 -3.89 1.12
N SER A 16 0.79 -3.59 0.40
CA SER A 16 1.79 -4.60 0.07
C SER A 16 2.64 -4.95 1.30
N GLY A 17 3.13 -6.18 1.39
CA GLY A 17 4.08 -6.58 2.43
C GLY A 17 5.29 -5.62 2.56
N PRO A 18 6.02 -5.32 1.45
CA PRO A 18 7.13 -4.37 1.47
C PRO A 18 6.72 -2.94 1.89
N GLY A 19 5.55 -2.46 1.44
CA GLY A 19 5.04 -1.14 1.81
C GLY A 19 4.78 -1.01 3.31
N LEU A 20 4.12 -2.02 3.90
CA LEU A 20 3.88 -2.07 5.33
C LEU A 20 5.18 -2.20 6.13
N SER A 21 6.12 -3.05 5.69
CA SER A 21 7.42 -3.21 6.35
C SER A 21 8.23 -1.91 6.33
N SER A 22 8.24 -1.18 5.21
CA SER A 22 8.92 0.12 5.07
C SER A 22 8.30 1.18 6.00
N LEU A 23 6.96 1.20 6.09
CA LEU A 23 6.23 2.07 7.01
C LEU A 23 6.61 1.77 8.47
N LEU A 24 6.57 0.50 8.87
CA LEU A 24 6.93 0.07 10.22
C LEU A 24 8.40 0.35 10.54
N TYR A 25 9.30 0.12 9.59
CA TYR A 25 10.72 0.45 9.73
C TYR A 25 10.90 1.94 10.00
N SER A 26 10.26 2.79 9.20
CA SER A 26 10.34 4.26 9.35
C SER A 26 9.82 4.72 10.71
N VAL A 27 8.75 4.10 11.19
CA VAL A 27 8.19 4.34 12.53
C VAL A 27 9.15 3.88 13.63
N THR A 28 9.75 2.69 13.50
CA THR A 28 10.69 2.15 14.50
C THR A 28 11.98 2.93 14.61
N ALA A 29 12.52 3.40 13.47
CA ALA A 29 13.84 4.00 13.42
C ALA A 29 13.92 5.29 14.26
N GLY A 30 12.79 5.97 14.46
CA GLY A 30 12.71 7.17 15.29
C GLY A 30 12.67 6.90 16.80
N GLY A 31 12.17 5.73 17.24
CA GLY A 31 11.99 5.38 18.66
C GLY A 31 11.00 6.26 19.46
N ALA A 32 10.63 7.42 18.92
CA ALA A 32 9.69 8.38 19.48
C ALA A 32 8.34 8.29 18.77
N PRO A 33 7.24 8.78 19.40
CA PRO A 33 5.97 8.93 18.71
C PRO A 33 6.16 9.77 17.43
N CYS A 34 5.60 9.30 16.33
CA CYS A 34 5.64 10.00 15.06
C CYS A 34 4.29 9.95 14.37
N ASP A 35 4.07 10.91 13.50
CA ASP A 35 2.92 10.92 12.59
C ASP A 35 3.43 10.87 11.15
N GLY A 36 2.53 10.61 10.21
CA GLY A 36 2.89 10.55 8.80
C GLY A 36 1.68 10.58 7.88
N LEU A 37 1.92 10.65 6.59
CA LEU A 37 0.87 10.66 5.57
C LEU A 37 0.84 9.32 4.83
N LEU A 38 -0.35 8.90 4.40
CA LEU A 38 -0.59 7.70 3.61
C LEU A 38 -1.08 8.11 2.22
N PHE A 39 -0.48 7.52 1.20
CA PHE A 39 -0.81 7.79 -0.19
C PHE A 39 -1.25 6.50 -0.89
N GLY A 40 -2.09 6.68 -1.90
CA GLY A 40 -2.61 5.59 -2.70
C GLY A 40 -4.02 5.84 -3.16
N ASP A 41 -4.61 4.83 -3.77
CA ASP A 41 -5.84 4.99 -4.55
C ASP A 41 -7.03 4.30 -3.90
N THR A 42 -8.21 4.78 -4.25
CA THR A 42 -9.48 4.14 -3.88
C THR A 42 -10.09 3.53 -5.14
N ILE A 43 -10.33 2.23 -5.10
CA ILE A 43 -10.89 1.45 -6.21
C ILE A 43 -12.33 1.10 -5.85
N THR A 44 -13.28 1.53 -6.68
CA THR A 44 -14.68 1.13 -6.56
C THR A 44 -14.99 0.07 -7.61
N THR A 45 -15.33 -1.13 -7.17
CA THR A 45 -15.74 -2.25 -8.02
C THR A 45 -17.25 -2.40 -7.93
N THR A 46 -17.97 -2.20 -9.04
CA THR A 46 -19.41 -2.47 -9.11
C THR A 46 -19.63 -3.82 -9.77
N THR A 47 -20.13 -4.79 -9.02
CA THR A 47 -20.51 -6.11 -9.52
C THR A 47 -22.02 -6.19 -9.70
N SER A 48 -22.47 -6.69 -10.85
CA SER A 48 -23.87 -7.06 -11.05
C SER A 48 -24.02 -8.54 -10.72
N HIS A 49 -24.81 -8.83 -9.69
CA HIS A 49 -25.18 -10.18 -9.33
C HIS A 49 -26.57 -10.49 -9.90
N MET A 50 -26.61 -11.44 -10.84
CA MET A 50 -27.88 -12.03 -11.27
C MET A 50 -28.44 -12.86 -10.11
N ARG A 51 -29.62 -12.50 -9.62
CA ARG A 51 -30.39 -13.35 -8.71
C ARG A 51 -31.25 -14.29 -9.54
N ASP A 52 -31.71 -15.37 -8.92
CA ASP A 52 -32.55 -16.40 -9.56
C ASP A 52 -33.91 -15.84 -10.02
N ASP A 53 -34.34 -14.71 -9.44
CA ASP A 53 -35.63 -14.05 -9.72
C ASP A 53 -35.59 -13.06 -10.91
N ASP A 54 -34.64 -13.19 -11.85
CA ASP A 54 -34.35 -12.21 -12.94
C ASP A 54 -33.98 -10.78 -12.46
N ASP A 55 -33.93 -10.55 -11.15
CA ASP A 55 -33.50 -9.29 -10.54
C ASP A 55 -31.98 -9.16 -10.57
N THR A 56 -31.48 -8.12 -11.25
CA THR A 56 -30.06 -7.74 -11.22
C THR A 56 -29.78 -6.85 -10.02
N ALA A 57 -29.03 -7.38 -9.05
CA ALA A 57 -28.58 -6.60 -7.91
C ALA A 57 -27.17 -6.06 -8.19
N THR A 58 -27.03 -4.72 -8.27
CA THR A 58 -25.71 -4.09 -8.33
C THR A 58 -25.16 -3.88 -6.93
N VAL A 59 -23.96 -4.40 -6.68
CA VAL A 59 -23.22 -4.22 -5.44
C VAL A 59 -21.96 -3.43 -5.77
N SER A 60 -21.84 -2.23 -5.21
CA SER A 60 -20.62 -1.43 -5.32
C SER A 60 -19.78 -1.61 -4.05
N GLU A 61 -18.59 -2.20 -4.22
CA GLU A 61 -17.59 -2.37 -3.17
C GLU A 61 -16.48 -1.34 -3.35
N CYS A 62 -16.14 -0.61 -2.30
CA CYS A 62 -15.07 0.38 -2.32
C CYS A 62 -13.88 -0.13 -1.49
N ARG A 63 -12.68 -0.14 -2.08
CA ARG A 63 -11.44 -0.59 -1.44
C ARG A 63 -10.38 0.49 -1.54
N ALA A 64 -9.57 0.64 -0.50
CA ALA A 64 -8.45 1.57 -0.50
C ALA A 64 -7.14 0.80 -0.57
N ALA A 65 -6.22 1.18 -1.46
CA ALA A 65 -4.91 0.56 -1.60
C ALA A 65 -3.82 1.55 -1.20
N ILE A 66 -3.12 1.27 -0.09
CA ILE A 66 -1.97 2.07 0.35
C ILE A 66 -0.76 1.70 -0.52
N SER A 67 -0.32 2.65 -1.33
CA SER A 67 0.84 2.49 -2.22
C SER A 67 2.14 2.95 -1.55
N SER A 68 2.10 4.05 -0.79
CA SER A 68 3.26 4.57 -0.07
C SER A 68 2.86 5.29 1.23
N GLY A 69 3.85 5.54 2.07
CA GLY A 69 3.69 6.31 3.31
C GLY A 69 4.92 7.16 3.59
N LEU A 70 4.70 8.31 4.22
CA LEU A 70 5.73 9.26 4.60
C LEU A 70 5.67 9.47 6.11
N CYS A 71 6.67 9.01 6.85
CA CYS A 71 6.76 9.27 8.29
C CYS A 71 7.50 10.59 8.54
N CYS A 72 6.93 11.44 9.40
CA CYS A 72 7.55 12.66 9.85
C CYS A 72 8.51 12.39 11.01
N ALA A 73 9.51 13.24 11.18
CA ALA A 73 10.54 13.07 12.22
C ALA A 73 9.99 13.23 13.66
N GLY A 74 8.77 13.76 13.82
CA GLY A 74 8.12 13.94 15.10
C GLY A 74 6.63 14.21 14.94
N PRO A 75 5.91 14.31 16.06
CA PRO A 75 4.49 14.62 16.06
C PRO A 75 4.23 16.08 15.66
N CYS A 76 3.00 16.39 15.26
CA CYS A 76 2.59 17.77 14.92
C CYS A 76 3.38 18.40 13.76
N SER A 77 3.78 17.60 12.77
CA SER A 77 4.57 18.06 11.62
C SER A 77 3.77 18.86 10.57
N PHE A 78 2.48 18.57 10.45
CA PHE A 78 1.56 19.23 9.51
C PHE A 78 0.29 19.75 10.19
N TYR A 79 0.28 19.75 11.52
CA TYR A 79 -0.85 20.15 12.33
C TYR A 79 -0.38 20.64 13.70
N ASP A 80 -1.19 21.43 14.41
CA ASP A 80 -0.85 22.00 15.71
C ASP A 80 -1.31 21.13 16.90
N CYS A 81 -1.04 21.57 18.13
CA CYS A 81 -1.45 20.81 19.32
C CYS A 81 -2.98 20.70 19.50
N ALA A 82 -3.75 21.58 18.87
CA ALA A 82 -5.22 21.58 18.84
C ALA A 82 -5.80 20.71 17.70
N GLY A 83 -4.94 20.14 16.86
CA GLY A 83 -5.35 19.32 15.71
C GLY A 83 -5.76 20.12 14.48
N GLN A 84 -5.44 21.42 14.42
CA GLN A 84 -5.65 22.23 13.22
C GLN A 84 -4.53 21.98 12.21
N LEU A 85 -4.88 21.87 10.93
CA LEU A 85 -3.91 21.61 9.88
C LEU A 85 -3.11 22.87 9.54
N GLN A 86 -1.81 22.70 9.36
CA GLN A 86 -0.94 23.69 8.74
C GLN A 86 -0.88 23.38 7.25
N GLU A 87 -1.74 24.03 6.47
CA GLU A 87 -1.94 23.70 5.04
C GLU A 87 -0.65 23.77 4.22
N SER A 88 0.20 24.76 4.47
CA SER A 88 1.48 24.91 3.78
C SER A 88 2.43 23.73 4.02
N ALA A 89 2.55 23.28 5.28
CA ALA A 89 3.37 22.12 5.64
C ALA A 89 2.78 20.83 5.05
N LEU A 90 1.46 20.67 5.11
CA LEU A 90 0.76 19.52 4.54
C LEU A 90 0.94 19.46 3.01
N GLU A 91 0.84 20.58 2.31
CA GLU A 91 1.07 20.65 0.86
C GLU A 91 2.50 20.33 0.48
N GLU A 92 3.48 20.83 1.24
CA GLU A 92 4.87 20.50 1.00
C GLU A 92 5.15 19.00 1.16
N LEU A 93 4.57 18.35 2.18
CA LEU A 93 4.67 16.90 2.35
C LEU A 93 3.94 16.14 1.23
N CYS A 94 2.77 16.61 0.79
CA CYS A 94 2.05 16.00 -0.33
C CYS A 94 2.84 16.11 -1.66
N ARG A 95 3.63 17.17 -1.88
CA ARG A 95 4.47 17.30 -3.08
C ARG A 95 5.62 16.30 -3.14
N GLN A 96 6.05 15.76 -2.00
CA GLN A 96 7.15 14.82 -1.92
C GLN A 96 6.78 13.39 -2.35
N GLN A 97 5.49 13.07 -2.42
CA GLN A 97 5.02 11.73 -2.75
C GLN A 97 4.14 11.76 -3.99
N PRO A 98 4.36 10.86 -4.96
CA PRO A 98 3.43 10.70 -6.06
C PRO A 98 2.14 10.03 -5.55
N GLY A 99 1.00 10.54 -6.00
CA GLY A 99 -0.30 9.95 -5.75
C GLY A 99 -1.16 10.74 -4.77
N PRO A 100 -2.45 10.39 -4.68
CA PRO A 100 -3.39 11.15 -3.89
C PRO A 100 -3.27 10.79 -2.40
N LEU A 101 -3.56 11.78 -1.55
CA LEU A 101 -3.56 11.62 -0.10
C LEU A 101 -4.75 10.76 0.31
N LEU A 102 -4.47 9.57 0.83
CA LEU A 102 -5.49 8.62 1.28
C LEU A 102 -5.80 8.78 2.77
N GLY A 103 -4.81 9.19 3.56
CA GLY A 103 -4.97 9.33 5.01
C GLY A 103 -3.68 9.65 5.73
N TRP A 104 -3.60 9.27 6.99
CA TRP A 104 -2.43 9.53 7.83
C TRP A 104 -2.20 8.41 8.84
N ILE A 105 -0.97 8.32 9.33
CA ILE A 105 -0.53 7.37 10.36
C ILE A 105 -0.25 8.14 11.66
N SER A 106 -0.61 7.56 12.79
CA SER A 106 -0.14 7.99 14.10
C SER A 106 0.45 6.80 14.85
N HIS A 107 1.72 6.94 15.26
CA HIS A 107 2.44 5.94 16.02
C HIS A 107 2.55 6.32 17.49
N ARG A 108 2.28 5.33 18.34
CA ARG A 108 2.39 5.45 19.78
C ARG A 108 3.23 4.30 20.35
N PRO A 109 4.39 4.60 20.94
CA PRO A 109 5.07 3.65 21.81
C PRO A 109 4.15 3.31 22.97
N LEU A 110 3.77 2.05 23.09
CA LEU A 110 3.12 1.49 24.26
C LEU A 110 4.21 1.39 25.31
N LEU A 111 4.29 2.39 26.19
CA LEU A 111 5.20 2.34 27.34
C LEU A 111 4.95 1.03 28.06
N ALA A 112 5.99 0.19 28.15
CA ALA A 112 5.97 -0.95 29.03
C ALA A 112 5.62 -0.39 30.40
N VAL A 113 4.44 -0.75 30.93
CA VAL A 113 4.07 -0.40 32.30
C VAL A 113 5.22 -0.91 33.13
N PRO A 114 6.08 -0.02 33.68
CA PRO A 114 7.28 -0.46 34.39
C PRO A 114 6.73 -1.35 35.49
N GLY A 115 7.01 -2.65 35.36
CA GLY A 115 6.37 -3.68 36.18
C GLY A 115 6.49 -3.20 37.60
N GLY A 116 5.35 -2.80 38.18
CA GLY A 116 5.32 -2.07 39.43
C GLY A 116 6.13 -2.89 40.41
N GLY A 117 7.35 -2.41 40.70
CA GLY A 117 8.25 -3.10 41.59
C GLY A 117 7.44 -3.27 42.85
N GLY A 118 7.11 -4.52 43.17
CA GLY A 118 6.46 -4.90 44.41
C GLY A 118 7.42 -4.58 45.53
N GLY A 119 7.56 -3.30 45.84
CA GLY A 119 8.13 -2.82 47.07
C GLY A 119 7.18 -3.29 48.13
N GLY A 120 7.56 -4.37 48.82
CA GLY A 120 6.91 -4.87 50.01
C GLY A 120 6.89 -3.79 51.09
N GLY A 121 5.92 -2.89 51.00
CA GLY A 121 5.50 -2.04 52.09
C GLY A 121 4.60 -2.87 52.98
N GLY A 122 5.18 -3.53 53.98
CA GLY A 122 4.46 -4.08 55.11
C GLY A 122 3.73 -2.95 55.84
N GLY A 123 2.48 -2.71 55.45
CA GLY A 123 1.58 -1.77 56.10
C GLY A 123 0.35 -2.53 56.56
N SER A 124 0.42 -3.07 57.78
CA SER A 124 -0.74 -3.60 58.51
C SER A 124 -1.69 -2.45 58.81
N GLY A 125 -2.72 -2.27 57.99
CA GLY A 125 -3.68 -1.19 58.15
C GLY A 125 -5.07 -1.59 57.68
N ALA A 126 -5.87 -2.07 58.63
CA ALA A 126 -7.33 -2.07 58.67
C ALA A 126 -8.12 -2.46 57.40
N SER A 127 -8.56 -3.71 57.42
CA SER A 127 -9.81 -4.23 56.86
C SER A 127 -10.92 -3.21 56.58
N GLY A 128 -11.12 -2.89 55.30
CA GLY A 128 -12.40 -2.43 54.76
C GLY A 128 -13.00 -3.53 53.87
N PRO A 129 -14.20 -4.06 54.17
CA PRO A 129 -14.82 -5.08 53.33
C PRO A 129 -15.60 -4.42 52.20
N GLY A 130 -15.22 -4.69 50.95
CA GLY A 130 -16.11 -4.46 49.81
C GLY A 130 -15.41 -3.95 48.56
N GLY A 131 -15.41 -4.80 47.52
CA GLY A 131 -15.21 -4.37 46.15
C GLY A 131 -14.04 -5.05 45.45
N GLY A 132 -14.18 -6.35 45.17
CA GLY A 132 -13.30 -7.06 44.24
C GLY A 132 -13.40 -6.47 42.84
N GLY A 133 -12.45 -5.61 42.47
CA GLY A 133 -12.31 -5.06 41.13
C GLY A 133 -11.11 -5.67 40.43
N GLY A 134 -11.23 -6.92 39.98
CA GLY A 134 -10.29 -7.52 39.03
C GLY A 134 -10.37 -6.78 37.70
N GLY A 135 -9.44 -5.86 37.43
CA GLY A 135 -9.48 -5.03 36.24
C GLY A 135 -8.12 -4.45 35.88
N SER A 136 -7.20 -5.27 35.38
CA SER A 136 -5.91 -4.75 34.88
C SER A 136 -5.43 -5.38 33.58
N SER A 137 -6.21 -6.29 32.97
CA SER A 137 -5.88 -6.87 31.65
C SER A 137 -6.63 -6.22 30.47
N SER A 138 -7.55 -5.29 30.72
CA SER A 138 -8.34 -4.59 29.68
C SER A 138 -7.68 -3.34 29.11
N SER A 139 -6.48 -2.96 29.55
CA SER A 139 -5.84 -1.69 29.15
C SER A 139 -5.21 -1.73 27.76
N ALA A 140 -4.73 -2.88 27.27
CA ALA A 140 -4.00 -2.94 26.00
C ALA A 140 -4.90 -2.64 24.78
N THR A 141 -6.15 -3.11 24.80
CA THR A 141 -7.11 -2.83 23.71
C THR A 141 -7.69 -1.41 23.77
N ALA A 142 -7.66 -0.76 24.95
CA ALA A 142 -8.04 0.64 25.08
C ALA A 142 -7.04 1.59 24.40
N LEU A 143 -5.79 1.17 24.24
CA LEU A 143 -4.72 1.98 23.61
C LEU A 143 -4.87 2.10 22.09
N MET A 144 -5.64 1.20 21.46
CA MET A 144 -5.95 1.23 20.01
C MET A 144 -7.26 1.97 19.70
N ARG A 145 -7.54 3.04 20.44
CA ARG A 145 -8.64 3.98 20.19
C ARG A 145 -8.08 5.34 19.76
N PRO A 146 -8.69 5.99 18.76
CA PRO A 146 -8.30 7.34 18.37
C PRO A 146 -8.39 8.31 19.56
N SER A 147 -7.38 9.15 19.76
CA SER A 147 -7.46 10.23 20.75
C SER A 147 -8.30 11.39 20.22
N MET A 148 -8.65 12.34 21.10
CA MET A 148 -9.32 13.59 20.68
C MET A 148 -8.48 14.36 19.65
N ARG A 149 -7.15 14.38 19.80
CA ARG A 149 -6.24 15.01 18.84
C ARG A 149 -6.30 14.33 17.48
N GLU A 150 -6.20 12.99 17.46
CA GLU A 150 -6.29 12.25 16.19
C GLU A 150 -7.65 12.42 15.52
N ALA A 151 -8.74 12.44 16.29
CA ALA A 151 -10.06 12.72 15.76
C ALA A 151 -10.13 14.13 15.15
N ALA A 152 -9.59 15.16 15.83
CA ALA A 152 -9.55 16.53 15.32
C ALA A 152 -8.76 16.65 14.02
N VAL A 153 -7.55 16.08 13.96
CA VAL A 153 -6.71 16.06 12.75
C VAL A 153 -7.42 15.34 11.61
N THR A 154 -8.01 14.18 11.90
CA THR A 154 -8.75 13.39 10.90
C THR A 154 -9.98 14.15 10.38
N GLN A 155 -10.71 14.85 11.24
CA GLN A 155 -11.83 15.70 10.85
C GLN A 155 -11.38 16.87 9.95
N ALA A 156 -10.26 17.50 10.29
CA ALA A 156 -9.72 18.60 9.50
C ALA A 156 -9.26 18.11 8.11
N LEU A 157 -8.61 16.94 8.03
CA LEU A 157 -8.24 16.32 6.75
C LEU A 157 -9.47 15.98 5.90
N LEU A 158 -10.53 15.44 6.53
CA LEU A 158 -11.76 15.09 5.84
C LEU A 158 -12.47 16.33 5.28
N ARG A 159 -12.58 17.40 6.08
CA ARG A 159 -13.15 18.68 5.61
C ARG A 159 -12.36 19.25 4.43
N ARG A 160 -11.03 19.19 4.49
CA ARG A 160 -10.15 19.64 3.39
C ARG A 160 -10.37 18.84 2.12
N GLN A 161 -10.47 17.51 2.20
CA GLN A 161 -10.75 16.66 1.03
C GLN A 161 -12.12 16.97 0.43
N LEU A 162 -13.17 17.07 1.25
CA LEU A 162 -14.51 17.44 0.80
C LEU A 162 -14.53 18.83 0.13
N ALA A 163 -13.81 19.81 0.68
CA ALA A 163 -13.70 21.13 0.06
C ALA A 163 -12.98 21.09 -1.30
N ARG A 164 -11.93 20.26 -1.44
CA ARG A 164 -11.23 20.05 -2.71
C ARG A 164 -12.11 19.34 -3.74
N GLU A 165 -12.88 18.32 -3.33
CA GLU A 165 -13.84 17.64 -4.20
C GLU A 165 -14.92 18.61 -4.70
N ALA A 166 -15.45 19.47 -3.82
CA ALA A 166 -16.42 20.50 -4.18
C ALA A 166 -15.83 21.53 -5.16
N ALA A 167 -14.57 21.96 -4.95
CA ALA A 167 -13.89 22.92 -5.82
C ALA A 167 -13.51 22.33 -7.20
N ALA A 168 -13.20 21.03 -7.26
CA ALA A 168 -12.90 20.32 -8.51
C ALA A 168 -14.14 20.13 -9.42
N GLY A 169 -15.32 20.55 -8.95
CA GLY A 169 -16.51 20.67 -9.78
C GLY A 169 -17.14 19.36 -10.20
N ALA A 170 -16.91 18.25 -9.49
CA ALA A 170 -17.65 16.98 -9.57
C ALA A 170 -18.14 16.51 -10.97
N VAL A 171 -17.43 16.84 -12.05
CA VAL A 171 -17.83 16.44 -13.42
C VAL A 171 -17.61 14.94 -13.65
N GLY A 172 -16.89 14.25 -12.77
CA GLY A 172 -16.80 12.80 -12.73
C GLY A 172 -17.27 12.26 -11.38
N GLY A 173 -18.52 11.82 -11.29
CA GLY A 173 -18.98 11.04 -10.14
C GLY A 173 -18.16 9.76 -10.03
N GLY A 174 -17.37 9.62 -8.97
CA GLY A 174 -16.64 8.38 -8.76
C GLY A 174 -15.41 8.52 -7.89
N GLY A 175 -15.62 8.72 -6.58
CA GLY A 175 -14.57 8.49 -5.60
C GLY A 175 -14.65 9.50 -4.48
N HIS A 176 -15.66 9.40 -3.62
CA HIS A 176 -15.55 10.02 -2.31
C HIS A 176 -14.30 9.50 -1.64
N GLN A 177 -13.33 10.38 -1.45
CA GLN A 177 -12.06 10.00 -0.86
C GLN A 177 -12.28 9.86 0.65
N ALA A 178 -12.28 8.62 1.09
CA ALA A 178 -12.33 8.29 2.50
C ALA A 178 -10.98 8.63 3.15
N VAL A 179 -10.95 9.51 4.15
CA VAL A 179 -9.73 9.73 4.95
C VAL A 179 -9.49 8.52 5.85
N LEU A 180 -8.32 7.91 5.73
CA LEU A 180 -7.87 6.85 6.62
C LEU A 180 -7.06 7.39 7.80
N LEU A 181 -7.25 6.77 8.97
CA LEU A 181 -6.35 6.87 10.11
C LEU A 181 -5.79 5.47 10.39
N LEU A 182 -4.47 5.30 10.21
CA LEU A 182 -3.75 4.11 10.63
C LEU A 182 -3.11 4.36 11.99
N LEU A 183 -3.65 3.74 13.03
CA LEU A 183 -3.08 3.78 14.36
C LEU A 183 -2.10 2.62 14.53
N VAL A 184 -0.86 2.93 14.91
CA VAL A 184 0.20 1.93 15.15
C VAL A 184 0.66 2.01 16.60
N GLY A 185 0.46 0.92 17.34
CA GLY A 185 0.98 0.73 18.68
C GLY A 185 2.17 -0.23 18.66
N SER A 186 3.27 0.12 19.34
CA SER A 186 4.42 -0.77 19.49
C SER A 186 4.79 -0.93 20.95
N GLY A 187 4.90 -2.15 21.45
CA GLY A 187 5.32 -2.42 22.82
C GLY A 187 6.33 -3.55 22.87
N ALA A 188 7.14 -3.57 23.91
CA ALA A 188 7.96 -4.72 24.27
C ALA A 188 7.46 -5.32 25.58
N ASP A 189 7.66 -6.62 25.77
CA ASP A 189 7.45 -7.26 27.07
C ASP A 189 8.46 -6.76 28.11
N HIS A 190 8.26 -7.19 29.36
CA HIS A 190 9.02 -6.69 30.52
C HIS A 190 10.53 -6.96 30.44
N ASN A 191 10.98 -7.93 29.65
CA ASN A 191 12.39 -8.26 29.45
C ASN A 191 12.90 -7.88 28.05
N GLY A 192 12.06 -7.28 27.20
CA GLY A 192 12.42 -6.92 25.83
C GLY A 192 12.63 -8.11 24.88
N ALA A 193 12.30 -9.34 25.29
CA ALA A 193 12.45 -10.52 24.45
C ALA A 193 11.38 -10.59 23.34
N THR A 194 10.22 -9.97 23.58
CA THR A 194 9.08 -9.99 22.66
C THR A 194 8.64 -8.57 22.33
N ALA A 195 8.77 -8.18 21.07
CA ALA A 195 8.16 -6.97 20.55
C ALA A 195 6.79 -7.27 19.93
N THR A 196 5.79 -6.49 20.27
CA THR A 196 4.42 -6.59 19.73
C THR A 196 4.06 -5.33 18.98
N TRP A 197 3.57 -5.51 17.75
CA TRP A 197 3.03 -4.45 16.90
C TRP A 197 1.53 -4.63 16.75
N GLN A 198 0.78 -3.57 17.05
CA GLN A 198 -0.67 -3.53 16.89
C GLN A 198 -1.01 -2.46 15.86
N LEU A 199 -1.77 -2.84 14.83
CA LEU A 199 -2.21 -1.93 13.79
C LEU A 199 -3.73 -1.92 13.76
N ARG A 200 -4.32 -0.74 13.65
CA ARG A 200 -5.75 -0.58 13.45
C ARG A 200 -6.02 0.55 12.47
N CYS A 201 -6.76 0.24 11.41
CA CYS A 201 -7.18 1.23 10.43
C CYS A 201 -8.62 1.67 10.71
N PHE A 202 -8.85 2.98 10.60
CA PHE A 202 -10.16 3.60 10.71
C PHE A 202 -10.46 4.38 9.44
N GLN A 203 -11.69 4.26 8.95
CA GLN A 203 -12.24 5.16 7.95
C GLN A 203 -12.99 6.29 8.64
N ALA A 204 -12.64 7.51 8.29
CA ALA A 204 -13.37 8.70 8.66
C ALA A 204 -14.49 9.00 7.66
N ARG A 205 -15.67 9.24 8.20
CA ARG A 205 -16.86 9.65 7.45
C ARG A 205 -17.51 10.80 8.19
N GLN A 206 -18.11 11.71 7.43
CA GLN A 206 -18.98 12.73 8.01
C GLN A 206 -20.40 12.20 8.00
N VAL A 207 -21.06 12.21 9.14
CA VAL A 207 -22.49 11.88 9.22
C VAL A 207 -23.26 13.05 8.59
N PRO A 208 -24.05 12.85 7.52
CA PRO A 208 -24.70 13.95 6.81
C PRO A 208 -25.65 14.76 7.68
N SER A 209 -26.36 14.11 8.61
CA SER A 209 -27.37 14.77 9.44
C SER A 209 -26.78 15.64 10.55
N THR A 210 -25.67 15.23 11.17
CA THR A 210 -25.07 15.93 12.31
C THR A 210 -23.77 16.65 11.97
N HIS A 211 -23.22 16.39 10.79
CA HIS A 211 -21.86 16.79 10.39
C HIS A 211 -20.76 16.28 11.34
N GLU A 212 -21.08 15.34 12.24
CA GLU A 212 -20.13 14.75 13.18
C GLU A 212 -19.19 13.78 12.48
N LEU A 213 -17.97 13.69 13.02
CA LEU A 213 -16.99 12.72 12.58
C LEU A 213 -17.36 11.33 13.10
N GLN A 214 -17.57 10.39 12.19
CA GLN A 214 -17.67 8.97 12.51
C GLN A 214 -16.37 8.26 12.09
N LEU A 215 -15.68 7.66 13.06
CA LEU A 215 -14.52 6.79 12.82
C LEU A 215 -14.97 5.33 12.94
N SER A 216 -14.98 4.62 11.82
CA SER A 216 -15.35 3.20 11.78
C SER A 216 -14.13 2.33 11.48
N PRO A 217 -13.90 1.23 12.21
CA PRO A 217 -12.78 0.34 11.92
C PRO A 217 -12.97 -0.33 10.56
N VAL A 218 -11.87 -0.44 9.80
CA VAL A 218 -11.83 -1.09 8.48
C VAL A 218 -10.74 -2.16 8.50
N PRO A 219 -11.00 -3.37 7.96
CA PRO A 219 -9.98 -4.41 7.91
C PRO A 219 -8.80 -3.96 7.04
N LEU A 220 -7.59 -4.16 7.57
CA LEU A 220 -6.33 -3.95 6.87
C LEU A 220 -5.79 -5.31 6.43
N THR A 221 -5.67 -5.51 5.12
CA THR A 221 -5.19 -6.76 4.50
C THR A 221 -3.82 -6.55 3.89
N THR A 222 -2.85 -7.37 4.28
CA THR A 222 -1.51 -7.37 3.68
C THR A 222 -1.43 -8.38 2.54
N LEU A 223 -1.20 -7.88 1.34
CA LEU A 223 -1.03 -8.72 0.15
C LEU A 223 0.25 -9.55 0.29
N ASN A 224 0.12 -10.86 0.14
CA ASN A 224 1.22 -11.80 0.22
C ASN A 224 1.02 -12.97 -0.77
N LEU A 225 2.12 -13.62 -1.17
CA LEU A 225 2.08 -14.67 -2.20
C LEU A 225 1.32 -15.94 -1.75
N GLY A 226 1.23 -16.21 -0.44
CA GLY A 226 0.64 -17.44 0.09
C GLY A 226 -0.84 -17.35 0.45
N GLY A 227 -1.38 -16.15 0.67
CA GLY A 227 -2.75 -15.90 1.11
C GLY A 227 -3.76 -15.86 -0.03
N HIS A 228 -3.27 -15.81 -1.27
CA HIS A 228 -4.09 -15.74 -2.46
C HIS A 228 -3.70 -16.86 -3.43
N THR A 229 -3.83 -18.12 -3.01
CA THR A 229 -3.52 -19.32 -3.81
C THR A 229 -4.51 -19.58 -4.96
N GLY A 230 -5.03 -18.53 -5.59
CA GLY A 230 -5.87 -18.59 -6.78
C GLY A 230 -5.61 -17.40 -7.71
N HIS A 231 -6.09 -17.49 -8.95
CA HIS A 231 -5.90 -16.49 -10.01
C HIS A 231 -6.28 -15.04 -9.62
N GLY A 232 -7.06 -14.83 -8.55
CA GLY A 232 -7.47 -13.50 -8.08
C GLY A 232 -6.32 -12.62 -7.57
N ALA A 233 -5.24 -13.20 -7.02
CA ALA A 233 -4.09 -12.43 -6.52
C ALA A 233 -3.43 -11.60 -7.63
N TYR A 234 -3.26 -12.24 -8.78
CA TYR A 234 -2.63 -11.63 -9.95
C TYR A 234 -3.51 -10.54 -10.53
N ALA A 235 -4.84 -10.70 -10.50
CA ALA A 235 -5.77 -9.66 -10.94
C ALA A 235 -5.72 -8.41 -10.05
N GLU A 236 -5.72 -8.58 -8.72
CA GLU A 236 -5.63 -7.46 -7.78
C GLU A 236 -4.25 -6.79 -7.80
N LEU A 237 -3.17 -7.57 -7.89
CA LEU A 237 -1.81 -7.05 -7.98
C LEU A 237 -1.59 -6.30 -9.30
N HIS A 238 -2.10 -6.83 -10.42
CA HIS A 238 -2.06 -6.16 -11.72
C HIS A 238 -2.83 -4.83 -11.72
N ALA A 239 -3.99 -4.77 -11.06
CA ALA A 239 -4.74 -3.52 -10.88
C ALA A 239 -3.96 -2.51 -10.02
N SER A 240 -3.32 -2.97 -8.94
CA SER A 240 -2.57 -2.09 -8.01
C SER A 240 -1.26 -1.55 -8.58
N LEU A 241 -0.61 -2.27 -9.50
CA LEU A 241 0.64 -1.84 -10.11
C LEU A 241 0.45 -0.83 -11.24
N GLY A 242 -0.79 -0.48 -11.60
CA GLY A 242 -1.05 0.40 -12.74
C GLY A 242 -0.50 -0.15 -14.06
N LEU A 243 -0.22 -1.45 -14.13
CA LEU A 243 0.14 -2.15 -15.36
C LEU A 243 -1.13 -2.29 -16.19
N THR A 244 -1.70 -1.19 -16.68
CA THR A 244 -2.65 -1.30 -17.80
C THR A 244 -1.87 -1.93 -18.93
N ALA A 245 -2.14 -3.20 -19.22
CA ALA A 245 -1.71 -3.82 -20.46
C ALA A 245 -2.21 -2.91 -21.59
N THR A 246 -1.30 -2.13 -22.18
CA THR A 246 -1.48 -1.57 -23.51
C THR A 246 -1.49 -2.74 -24.49
N SER A 247 -2.59 -3.48 -24.53
CA SER A 247 -2.79 -4.58 -25.47
C SER A 247 -3.86 -4.18 -26.48
N THR A 248 -3.44 -3.43 -27.49
CA THR A 248 -3.88 -3.62 -28.90
C THR A 248 -2.99 -2.76 -29.80
N THR A 249 -1.72 -3.13 -29.92
CA THR A 249 -0.99 -2.92 -31.17
C THR A 249 -0.59 -4.30 -31.66
N ALA A 250 -1.19 -4.71 -32.77
CA ALA A 250 -0.78 -5.89 -33.51
C ALA A 250 0.74 -5.80 -33.76
N LEU A 251 1.48 -6.79 -33.28
CA LEU A 251 2.89 -6.97 -33.59
C LEU A 251 3.04 -7.32 -35.08
N SER A 252 3.02 -6.32 -35.95
CA SER A 252 3.69 -6.42 -37.25
C SER A 252 5.13 -5.94 -37.06
N ILE A 253 6.05 -6.89 -36.90
CA ILE A 253 7.49 -6.59 -36.84
C ILE A 253 7.94 -6.29 -38.28
N THR A 254 8.09 -5.01 -38.61
CA THR A 254 8.90 -4.57 -39.75
C THR A 254 10.18 -4.00 -39.18
N ALA A 255 11.28 -4.75 -39.31
CA ALA A 255 12.61 -4.32 -38.90
C ALA A 255 13.14 -3.28 -39.90
N THR A 256 13.34 -2.04 -39.44
CA THR A 256 14.10 -1.03 -40.19
C THR A 256 15.33 -0.66 -39.38
N SER A 257 16.49 -1.15 -39.83
CA SER A 257 17.80 -0.86 -39.26
C SER A 257 18.17 0.60 -39.50
N THR A 258 18.49 1.35 -38.44
CA THR A 258 19.19 2.64 -38.55
C THR A 258 20.41 2.63 -37.64
N SER A 259 21.58 2.65 -38.28
CA SER A 259 22.90 2.78 -37.67
C SER A 259 23.14 4.22 -37.20
N THR A 260 23.57 4.40 -35.95
CA THR A 260 24.10 5.68 -35.45
C THR A 260 25.55 5.50 -35.02
N SER A 261 26.41 6.36 -35.57
CA SER A 261 27.83 6.47 -35.29
C SER A 261 28.07 7.37 -34.07
N THR A 262 28.90 6.91 -33.14
CA THR A 262 29.41 7.67 -32.00
C THR A 262 30.78 8.27 -32.32
N SER A 263 30.91 9.59 -32.23
CA SER A 263 32.19 10.30 -32.19
C SER A 263 32.48 10.77 -30.76
N ALA A 264 33.65 10.36 -30.25
CA ALA A 264 34.19 10.77 -28.97
C ALA A 264 34.97 12.08 -29.11
N SER A 265 34.89 12.96 -28.11
CA SER A 265 35.80 14.10 -27.96
C SER A 265 36.35 14.15 -26.54
N THR A 266 37.68 14.22 -26.46
CA THR A 266 38.51 14.46 -25.27
C THR A 266 38.76 15.96 -25.08
N PRO A 267 38.94 16.46 -23.85
CA PRO A 267 39.64 17.73 -23.66
C PRO A 267 40.99 17.56 -22.95
N SER A 268 41.97 18.28 -23.50
CA SER A 268 43.36 18.41 -23.05
C SER A 268 43.54 19.21 -21.77
N GLU A 269 44.59 18.80 -21.08
CA GLU A 269 45.37 19.41 -20.01
C GLU A 269 46.12 20.69 -20.47
N LEU A 270 46.13 21.74 -19.62
CA LEU A 270 47.23 22.72 -19.49
C LEU A 270 47.00 23.67 -18.30
N ALA A 271 48.01 23.81 -17.45
CA ALA A 271 48.22 24.84 -16.44
C ALA A 271 49.59 25.53 -16.74
N PRO A 272 50.13 26.49 -15.94
CA PRO A 272 49.56 27.41 -14.95
C PRO A 272 49.94 28.89 -15.20
N GLY A 273 49.40 29.84 -14.41
CA GLY A 273 49.85 31.24 -14.42
C GLY A 273 49.38 32.05 -13.21
N LEU A 274 50.34 32.63 -12.49
CA LEU A 274 50.24 33.42 -11.27
C LEU A 274 49.61 34.82 -11.50
N GLY A 275 48.91 35.37 -10.51
CA GLY A 275 48.51 36.78 -10.49
C GLY A 275 47.78 37.19 -9.22
N LEU A 276 48.42 38.07 -8.43
CA LEU A 276 48.00 38.59 -7.13
C LEU A 276 46.88 39.64 -7.19
N GLY A 277 45.99 39.60 -6.18
CA GLY A 277 45.55 40.77 -5.40
C GLY A 277 44.46 41.69 -5.96
N SER A 278 43.30 41.73 -5.29
CA SER A 278 42.81 42.88 -4.48
C SER A 278 41.27 42.93 -4.32
N ARG A 279 40.84 43.14 -3.06
CA ARG A 279 39.61 43.72 -2.47
C ARG A 279 38.29 43.81 -3.27
N PRO A 280 37.13 43.56 -2.63
CA PRO A 280 35.86 44.15 -3.02
C PRO A 280 35.43 45.29 -2.07
N SER A 281 34.88 46.35 -2.66
CA SER A 281 34.10 47.38 -1.97
C SER A 281 32.78 47.61 -2.72
N SER A 282 31.69 47.36 -1.99
CA SER A 282 30.42 48.10 -1.95
C SER A 282 29.69 48.55 -3.23
N SER A 283 28.38 48.20 -3.21
CA SER A 283 27.19 49.09 -3.37
C SER A 283 26.38 49.10 -4.67
N SER A 284 25.05 49.26 -4.44
CA SER A 284 23.96 49.76 -5.30
C SER A 284 23.53 48.89 -6.50
N SER A 285 22.32 48.32 -6.50
CA SER A 285 21.00 48.93 -6.76
C SER A 285 20.83 49.44 -8.20
N ALA A 286 20.09 48.70 -9.02
CA ALA A 286 19.23 49.26 -10.07
C ALA A 286 18.32 48.17 -10.63
N ALA A 287 17.02 48.47 -10.61
CA ALA A 287 15.96 47.72 -11.26
C ALA A 287 16.10 47.77 -12.79
N ALA A 288 15.74 46.67 -13.47
CA ALA A 288 15.55 46.62 -14.91
C ALA A 288 14.58 45.46 -15.25
N PRO A 289 13.88 45.52 -16.41
CA PRO A 289 12.47 45.17 -16.50
C PRO A 289 12.17 43.81 -17.12
N LEU A 290 10.92 43.36 -16.88
CA LEU A 290 10.22 42.26 -17.56
C LEU A 290 10.33 42.36 -19.10
N PRO A 291 10.42 41.21 -19.79
CA PRO A 291 9.84 41.10 -21.11
C PRO A 291 8.82 39.95 -21.23
N ALA A 292 7.70 40.34 -21.85
CA ALA A 292 6.96 39.63 -22.89
C ALA A 292 6.37 38.24 -22.58
N GLN A 293 5.04 38.24 -22.50
CA GLN A 293 4.19 37.08 -22.71
C GLN A 293 4.44 36.47 -24.10
N LEU A 294 4.65 35.15 -24.13
CA LEU A 294 4.58 34.33 -25.33
C LEU A 294 3.23 33.60 -25.36
N SER A 295 2.54 33.82 -26.47
CA SER A 295 1.24 33.35 -26.88
C SER A 295 1.18 31.81 -26.93
N SER A 296 0.14 31.23 -26.33
CA SER A 296 -0.23 29.83 -26.47
C SER A 296 -0.79 29.51 -27.87
N PRO A 297 -0.44 28.36 -28.48
CA PRO A 297 -1.06 27.90 -29.72
C PRO A 297 -2.47 27.31 -29.48
N PRO A 298 -3.40 27.36 -30.47
CA PRO A 298 -4.76 26.86 -30.35
C PRO A 298 -4.83 25.32 -30.41
N PRO A 299 -5.87 24.69 -29.83
CA PRO A 299 -6.06 23.25 -29.90
C PRO A 299 -6.55 22.79 -31.29
N PRO A 300 -6.14 21.60 -31.77
CA PRO A 300 -6.69 21.05 -33.00
C PRO A 300 -8.12 20.53 -32.81
N VAL A 301 -8.90 20.79 -33.85
CA VAL A 301 -10.32 20.52 -34.04
C VAL A 301 -10.62 19.01 -34.09
N ALA A 302 -11.72 18.63 -33.45
CA ALA A 302 -12.28 17.29 -33.48
C ALA A 302 -12.72 16.88 -34.90
N ALA A 303 -12.16 15.78 -35.41
CA ALA A 303 -12.70 15.09 -36.57
C ALA A 303 -13.47 13.86 -36.09
N GLY A 304 -14.79 13.89 -36.28
CA GLY A 304 -15.66 12.73 -36.12
C GLY A 304 -15.41 11.71 -37.21
N ALA A 305 -15.32 10.44 -36.83
CA ALA A 305 -15.43 9.31 -37.74
C ALA A 305 -16.42 8.30 -37.15
N THR A 306 -17.53 8.18 -37.86
CA THR A 306 -18.60 7.19 -37.68
C THR A 306 -18.18 5.80 -38.17
N SER A 307 -18.68 4.78 -37.45
CA SER A 307 -19.05 3.44 -37.93
C SER A 307 -17.94 2.42 -38.27
N ASN A 308 -17.89 1.31 -37.52
CA ASN A 308 -18.61 0.10 -37.92
C ASN A 308 -18.57 -1.00 -36.84
N ASN A 309 -19.76 -1.56 -36.60
CA ASN A 309 -20.01 -2.76 -35.82
C ASN A 309 -19.31 -3.98 -36.45
N LEU A 310 -18.65 -4.78 -35.63
CA LEU A 310 -18.35 -6.18 -35.92
C LEU A 310 -18.66 -7.02 -34.67
N MET A 311 -19.79 -7.72 -34.76
CA MET A 311 -20.15 -8.89 -33.94
C MET A 311 -19.02 -9.91 -33.97
N TYR A 312 -18.64 -10.46 -32.80
CA TYR A 312 -18.19 -11.83 -32.49
C TYR A 312 -17.83 -11.78 -30.99
N GLY A 313 -18.07 -12.73 -30.10
CA GLY A 313 -18.56 -14.10 -30.11
C GLY A 313 -18.22 -14.62 -28.71
N SER A 314 -19.22 -14.98 -27.91
CA SER A 314 -19.06 -15.40 -26.52
C SER A 314 -18.56 -16.85 -26.43
N PRO A 315 -17.60 -17.18 -25.55
CA PRO A 315 -17.48 -18.52 -25.02
C PRO A 315 -18.08 -18.59 -23.61
N VAL A 316 -19.16 -19.36 -23.50
CA VAL A 316 -19.73 -19.86 -22.25
C VAL A 316 -18.76 -20.89 -21.67
N ALA A 317 -18.26 -20.65 -20.46
CA ALA A 317 -17.62 -21.67 -19.65
C ALA A 317 -18.22 -21.62 -18.24
N ALA A 318 -19.11 -22.56 -17.96
CA ALA A 318 -19.69 -22.81 -16.65
C ALA A 318 -18.64 -23.41 -15.73
N ALA A 319 -18.43 -22.80 -14.56
CA ALA A 319 -17.74 -23.42 -13.44
C ALA A 319 -18.57 -23.19 -12.18
N ALA A 320 -19.29 -24.22 -11.77
CA ALA A 320 -19.98 -24.30 -10.50
C ALA A 320 -18.94 -24.41 -9.37
N ALA A 321 -18.93 -23.45 -8.46
CA ALA A 321 -18.15 -23.52 -7.22
C ALA A 321 -19.12 -23.62 -6.04
N ALA A 322 -19.19 -24.82 -5.46
CA ALA A 322 -19.90 -25.09 -4.22
C ALA A 322 -19.20 -24.36 -3.05
N ASN A 323 -19.94 -23.45 -2.42
CA ASN A 323 -19.52 -22.70 -1.25
C ASN A 323 -19.67 -23.59 0.00
N SER A 324 -18.56 -24.17 0.49
CA SER A 324 -18.52 -24.78 1.83
C SER A 324 -17.90 -23.80 2.82
N ASN A 325 -18.80 -23.21 3.61
CA ASN A 325 -18.51 -22.58 4.90
C ASN A 325 -17.64 -23.50 5.75
N ASN A 326 -16.46 -23.03 6.19
CA ASN A 326 -15.81 -23.65 7.33
C ASN A 326 -15.25 -22.60 8.30
N ASN A 327 -16.05 -22.37 9.33
CA ASN A 327 -15.68 -21.70 10.57
C ASN A 327 -14.71 -22.64 11.31
N ASN A 328 -13.52 -22.17 11.69
CA ASN A 328 -12.77 -22.90 12.71
C ASN A 328 -12.04 -21.94 13.67
N ASN A 329 -12.68 -21.75 14.82
CA ASN A 329 -12.06 -21.37 16.09
C ASN A 329 -11.07 -22.47 16.48
N ASN A 330 -9.80 -22.12 16.72
CA ASN A 330 -8.86 -23.06 17.33
C ASN A 330 -8.49 -22.61 18.75
N SER A 331 -9.12 -23.25 19.72
CA SER A 331 -8.74 -23.23 21.14
C SER A 331 -7.72 -24.34 21.40
N ASN A 332 -6.49 -23.94 21.74
CA ASN A 332 -5.42 -24.82 22.18
C ASN A 332 -5.74 -25.48 23.52
N LYS A 333 -5.59 -26.81 23.60
CA LYS A 333 -5.33 -27.54 24.85
C LYS A 333 -4.35 -28.69 24.56
N PRO A 334 -3.26 -28.85 25.34
CA PRO A 334 -2.27 -29.88 25.09
C PRO A 334 -2.54 -31.13 25.93
N LEU A 335 -2.24 -32.33 25.43
CA LEU A 335 -1.79 -33.44 26.27
C LEU A 335 -1.02 -34.51 25.48
N LEU A 336 0.01 -35.02 26.16
CA LEU A 336 1.02 -35.99 25.78
C LEU A 336 0.45 -37.41 25.53
N GLY A 337 1.14 -38.20 24.69
CA GLY A 337 0.95 -39.65 24.62
C GLY A 337 1.68 -40.31 23.45
N LEU A 338 2.89 -40.82 23.71
CA LEU A 338 3.67 -41.68 22.82
C LEU A 338 2.96 -43.03 22.59
N GLY A 339 2.84 -43.46 21.33
CA GLY A 339 2.38 -44.81 20.97
C GLY A 339 2.60 -45.09 19.49
N SER A 340 3.46 -46.06 19.19
CA SER A 340 3.84 -46.52 17.84
C SER A 340 2.66 -47.14 17.07
N PRO A 341 2.60 -47.03 15.73
CA PRO A 341 1.53 -47.63 14.94
C PRO A 341 1.78 -49.12 14.62
N PRO A 342 0.74 -49.98 14.67
CA PRO A 342 0.80 -51.35 14.18
C PRO A 342 0.50 -51.45 12.67
N GLN A 343 1.16 -52.39 12.00
CA GLN A 343 0.81 -52.85 10.64
C GLN A 343 -0.57 -53.52 10.61
N PRO A 344 -1.34 -53.37 9.52
CA PRO A 344 -2.38 -54.32 9.17
C PRO A 344 -1.96 -55.23 8.01
N THR A 345 -1.88 -56.52 8.32
CA THR A 345 -2.11 -57.66 7.41
C THR A 345 -3.62 -57.92 7.29
N ALA A 346 -4.06 -58.44 6.14
CA ALA A 346 -5.33 -59.16 5.84
C ALA A 346 -5.87 -58.70 4.46
N SER A 347 -5.73 -59.49 3.40
CA SER A 347 -6.50 -60.70 3.00
C SER A 347 -7.61 -60.34 1.99
N LEU A 348 -7.32 -60.59 0.72
CA LEU A 348 -8.25 -60.47 -0.40
C LEU A 348 -9.09 -61.74 -0.52
N THR A 349 -10.39 -61.61 -0.22
CA THR A 349 -11.43 -62.58 -0.59
C THR A 349 -11.82 -62.41 -2.05
N SER A 350 -11.86 -63.54 -2.74
CA SER A 350 -12.36 -63.76 -4.10
C SER A 350 -13.82 -63.34 -4.28
N ALA A 351 -14.11 -62.55 -5.31
CA ALA A 351 -15.45 -62.40 -5.87
C ALA A 351 -15.40 -62.51 -7.41
N THR A 352 -16.23 -63.44 -7.88
CA THR A 352 -16.76 -63.81 -9.20
C THR A 352 -16.57 -62.85 -10.41
N PRO A 353 -16.36 -63.41 -11.62
CA PRO A 353 -16.20 -62.65 -12.86
C PRO A 353 -17.56 -62.14 -13.38
N LEU A 354 -17.69 -60.82 -13.48
CA LEU A 354 -18.72 -60.19 -14.30
C LEU A 354 -18.16 -59.88 -15.69
N THR A 355 -18.94 -60.29 -16.67
CA THR A 355 -18.82 -60.18 -18.12
C THR A 355 -18.31 -58.81 -18.58
N PRO A 356 -17.37 -58.74 -19.55
CA PRO A 356 -16.90 -57.46 -20.09
C PRO A 356 -18.05 -56.75 -20.86
N PRO A 357 -18.37 -55.47 -20.56
CA PRO A 357 -19.21 -54.67 -21.43
C PRO A 357 -18.48 -54.42 -22.75
N ALA A 358 -19.24 -54.46 -23.85
CA ALA A 358 -18.77 -54.29 -25.21
C ALA A 358 -17.92 -53.01 -25.40
N PRO A 359 -16.90 -53.05 -26.28
CA PRO A 359 -16.11 -51.87 -26.60
C PRO A 359 -17.00 -50.84 -27.30
N HIS A 360 -17.27 -49.72 -26.62
CA HIS A 360 -17.81 -48.53 -27.29
C HIS A 360 -16.76 -48.02 -28.28
N PRO A 361 -17.05 -48.01 -29.59
CA PRO A 361 -16.21 -47.31 -30.55
C PRO A 361 -16.56 -45.82 -30.50
N LEU A 362 -15.61 -44.99 -30.91
CA LEU A 362 -15.78 -43.56 -31.24
C LEU A 362 -15.64 -42.56 -30.08
N LEU A 363 -14.41 -42.38 -29.60
CA LEU A 363 -13.88 -41.03 -29.40
C LEU A 363 -13.16 -40.63 -30.71
N PRO A 364 -13.46 -39.48 -31.32
CA PRO A 364 -12.76 -39.05 -32.52
C PRO A 364 -11.30 -38.73 -32.15
N ALA A 365 -10.39 -39.59 -32.60
CA ALA A 365 -8.97 -39.30 -32.73
C ALA A 365 -8.81 -38.18 -33.78
N LEU A 366 -8.93 -36.93 -33.36
CA LEU A 366 -8.85 -35.79 -34.28
C LEU A 366 -8.20 -34.56 -33.64
N ILE A 367 -7.10 -34.79 -32.92
CA ILE A 367 -6.09 -33.75 -32.75
C ILE A 367 -4.92 -34.20 -33.63
N ASP A 368 -4.80 -33.57 -34.79
CA ASP A 368 -3.67 -33.78 -35.69
C ASP A 368 -2.36 -33.53 -34.91
N PRO A 369 -1.37 -34.43 -34.91
CA PRO A 369 -0.10 -34.24 -34.22
C PRO A 369 0.59 -32.91 -34.55
N GLY A 370 0.34 -32.34 -35.74
CA GLY A 370 0.78 -30.98 -36.10
C GLY A 370 0.19 -29.88 -35.21
N THR A 371 -1.11 -29.95 -34.90
CA THR A 371 -1.79 -28.98 -34.01
C THR A 371 -1.29 -29.07 -32.56
N LEU A 372 -1.01 -30.29 -32.06
CA LEU A 372 -0.43 -30.48 -30.72
C LEU A 372 0.99 -29.91 -30.64
N ALA A 373 1.81 -30.12 -31.67
CA ALA A 373 3.16 -29.57 -31.76
C ALA A 373 3.16 -28.03 -31.85
N ALA A 374 2.21 -27.45 -32.60
CA ALA A 374 2.03 -26.00 -32.69
C ALA A 374 1.58 -25.39 -31.35
N LEU A 375 0.66 -26.06 -30.63
CA LEU A 375 0.22 -25.63 -29.29
C LEU A 375 1.37 -25.71 -28.28
N ALA A 376 2.20 -26.76 -28.34
CA ALA A 376 3.38 -26.92 -27.51
C ALA A 376 4.49 -25.91 -27.84
N ALA A 377 4.65 -25.55 -29.12
CA ALA A 377 5.58 -24.50 -29.54
C ALA A 377 5.10 -23.12 -29.05
N GLY A 378 3.80 -22.85 -29.16
CA GLY A 378 3.17 -21.64 -28.63
C GLY A 378 3.33 -21.51 -27.11
N SER A 379 3.10 -22.59 -26.35
CA SER A 379 3.29 -22.57 -24.89
C SER A 379 4.75 -22.38 -24.49
N ARG A 380 5.71 -23.00 -25.19
CA ARG A 380 7.15 -22.77 -24.97
C ARG A 380 7.56 -21.34 -25.28
N ALA A 381 7.03 -20.75 -26.35
CA ALA A 381 7.29 -19.34 -26.69
C ALA A 381 6.75 -18.38 -25.63
N GLN A 382 5.54 -18.63 -25.11
CA GLN A 382 4.96 -17.86 -24.00
C GLN A 382 5.79 -17.98 -22.72
N VAL A 383 6.21 -19.19 -22.34
CA VAL A 383 7.09 -19.40 -21.18
C VAL A 383 8.43 -18.68 -21.37
N GLY A 384 9.01 -18.75 -22.57
CA GLY A 384 10.24 -18.02 -22.91
C GLY A 384 10.08 -16.50 -22.78
N ALA A 385 8.96 -15.95 -23.26
CA ALA A 385 8.65 -14.53 -23.16
C ALA A 385 8.46 -14.07 -21.70
N VAL A 386 7.70 -14.83 -20.90
CA VAL A 386 7.51 -14.55 -19.46
C VAL A 386 8.85 -14.61 -18.73
N LYS A 387 9.67 -15.64 -19.01
CA LYS A 387 11.00 -15.77 -18.42
C LYS A 387 11.89 -14.57 -18.75
N HIS A 388 11.95 -14.18 -20.02
CA HIS A 388 12.75 -13.03 -20.45
C HIS A 388 12.28 -11.73 -19.78
N HIS A 389 10.97 -11.53 -19.66
CA HIS A 389 10.41 -10.38 -18.94
C HIS A 389 10.79 -10.40 -17.46
N CYS A 390 10.70 -11.55 -16.78
CA CYS A 390 11.15 -11.68 -15.39
C CYS A 390 12.66 -11.42 -15.24
N GLU A 391 13.49 -11.91 -16.15
CA GLU A 391 14.94 -11.62 -16.15
C GLU A 391 15.20 -10.12 -16.31
N ALA A 392 14.51 -9.44 -17.21
CA ALA A 392 14.61 -7.99 -17.38
C ALA A 392 14.18 -7.22 -16.12
N LEU A 393 13.08 -7.63 -15.48
CA LEU A 393 12.63 -7.05 -14.20
C LEU A 393 13.65 -7.26 -13.08
N LEU A 394 14.30 -8.42 -13.01
CA LEU A 394 15.34 -8.72 -12.02
C LEU A 394 16.59 -7.86 -12.24
N VAL A 395 17.01 -7.63 -13.48
CA VAL A 395 18.12 -6.74 -13.81
C VAL A 395 17.79 -5.30 -13.39
N GLY A 396 16.60 -4.81 -13.74
CA GLY A 396 16.16 -3.48 -13.34
C GLY A 396 16.08 -3.32 -11.81
N LEU A 397 15.59 -4.35 -11.10
CA LEU A 397 15.56 -4.36 -9.64
C LEU A 397 16.98 -4.29 -9.05
N HIS A 398 17.94 -5.03 -9.61
CA HIS A 398 19.32 -5.01 -9.14
C HIS A 398 19.96 -3.62 -9.30
N GLU A 399 19.72 -2.95 -10.43
CA GLU A 399 20.19 -1.58 -10.65
C GLU A 399 19.57 -0.60 -9.64
N LEU A 400 18.26 -0.67 -9.43
CA LEU A 400 17.56 0.15 -8.44
C LEU A 400 18.07 -0.09 -7.02
N CYS A 401 18.37 -1.35 -6.66
CA CYS A 401 19.00 -1.65 -5.37
C CYS A 401 20.39 -1.00 -5.26
N GLY A 402 21.20 -1.06 -6.31
CA GLY A 402 22.51 -0.38 -6.34
C GLY A 402 22.38 1.14 -6.12
N GLN A 403 21.41 1.77 -6.78
CA GLN A 403 21.11 3.20 -6.62
C GLN A 403 20.61 3.53 -5.21
N ALA A 404 19.72 2.70 -4.64
CA ALA A 404 19.19 2.90 -3.30
C ALA A 404 20.28 2.80 -2.22
N MET A 405 21.18 1.81 -2.32
CA MET A 405 22.32 1.65 -1.42
C MET A 405 23.28 2.85 -1.49
N ALA A 406 23.56 3.34 -2.70
CA ALA A 406 24.38 4.55 -2.88
C ALA A 406 23.71 5.80 -2.28
N GLY A 407 22.39 5.91 -2.43
CA GLY A 407 21.58 6.96 -1.82
C GLY A 407 21.60 6.91 -0.29
N GLU A 408 21.47 5.73 0.31
CA GLU A 408 21.53 5.55 1.76
C GLU A 408 22.91 5.93 2.32
N ALA A 409 23.99 5.51 1.67
CA ALA A 409 25.36 5.90 2.04
C ALA A 409 25.61 7.41 1.90
N ALA A 410 24.95 8.08 0.95
CA ALA A 410 25.00 9.54 0.84
C ALA A 410 24.22 10.22 1.98
N LEU A 411 23.04 9.71 2.32
CA LEU A 411 22.22 10.22 3.43
C LEU A 411 22.92 10.05 4.78
N GLU A 412 23.60 8.93 5.01
CA GLU A 412 24.38 8.70 6.23
C GLU A 412 25.50 9.74 6.38
N ARG A 413 26.25 10.01 5.31
CA ARG A 413 27.28 11.07 5.30
C ARG A 413 26.70 12.46 5.59
N LEU A 414 25.52 12.77 5.04
CA LEU A 414 24.84 14.04 5.30
C LEU A 414 24.35 14.15 6.74
N ARG A 415 23.83 13.06 7.33
CA ARG A 415 23.44 13.01 8.75
C ARG A 415 24.64 13.22 9.66
N ALA A 416 25.73 12.48 9.43
CA ALA A 416 26.97 12.65 10.19
C ALA A 416 27.51 14.09 10.11
N ARG A 417 27.44 14.72 8.94
CA ARG A 417 27.85 16.13 8.76
C ARG A 417 26.94 17.09 9.51
N ARG A 418 25.62 16.90 9.47
CA ARG A 418 24.65 17.70 10.24
C ARG A 418 24.96 17.60 11.73
N ASP A 419 25.18 16.40 12.24
CA ASP A 419 25.40 16.15 13.67
C ASP A 419 26.71 16.80 14.13
N ALA A 420 27.78 16.73 13.32
CA ALA A 420 29.03 17.43 13.57
C ALA A 420 28.85 18.96 13.61
N LEU A 421 28.07 19.54 12.69
CA LEU A 421 27.77 20.98 12.69
C LEU A 421 26.93 21.39 13.91
N GLN A 422 25.95 20.58 14.30
CA GLN A 422 25.14 20.84 15.50
C GLN A 422 25.98 20.80 16.78
N ALA A 423 26.90 19.83 16.90
CA ALA A 423 27.84 19.77 18.01
C ALA A 423 28.76 21.00 18.06
N HIS A 424 29.25 21.44 16.89
CA HIS A 424 30.07 22.65 16.80
C HIS A 424 29.28 23.89 17.24
N LEU A 425 28.05 24.08 16.77
CA LEU A 425 27.18 25.19 17.16
C LEU A 425 26.91 25.19 18.67
N ALA A 426 26.60 24.03 19.25
CA ALA A 426 26.38 23.89 20.69
C ALA A 426 27.61 24.29 21.52
N SER A 427 28.82 23.89 21.09
CA SER A 427 30.07 24.28 21.77
C SER A 427 30.42 25.76 21.61
N SER A 428 30.07 26.38 20.47
CA SER A 428 30.32 27.80 20.22
C SER A 428 29.39 28.71 21.01
N GLY A 429 28.14 28.31 21.23
CA GLY A 429 27.17 29.08 22.01
C GLY A 429 27.47 29.14 23.51
N GLN A 430 28.35 28.29 24.03
CA GLN A 430 28.77 28.33 25.45
C GLN A 430 29.91 29.32 25.73
N ARG A 431 30.52 29.92 24.70
CA ARG A 431 31.66 30.83 24.85
C ARG A 431 31.30 32.32 24.78
N GLY A 432 30.04 32.66 24.52
CA GLY A 432 29.51 34.03 24.54
C GLY A 432 28.54 34.20 25.69
#